data_AF-A0A1Y2IBG3-F1
#
_entry.id   AF-A0A1Y2IBG3-F1
#
_cell.length_a   1.000
_cell.length_b   1.000
_cell.length_c   1.000
_cell.angle_alpha   90.00
_cell.angle_beta   90.00
_cell.angle_gamma   90.00
#
_symmetry.space_group_name_H-M   'P 1'
#
loop_
_entity.id
_entity.type
_entity.pdbx_description
1 polymer ?
#
loop_
_entity_poly.entity_id
_entity_poly.type
_entity_poly.pdbx_seq_one_letter_code
_entity_poly.pdbx_strand_id
1 'polypeptide(L)'
;MSTPFNCLSDDILTHDTVLDFFDDDDTMVLPSVHPPSSFSRIRRLLDYSHAFAHHYSLSRLPHDTYWDERRNPPALCHDGLPLQIRMVGYVHSVDYEAQGFELQLTRVVDHNAHVQLLQLGVPRPVRYPSTVALYPLASHVTAGADPNTAYIEVFDATRRLRPAEFMDRVGLTAVDDNDVLIVDAACVQQPTSEGWDVAFEPLLVCLLRSARNAV
;
A
#
# COMPACT_ATOMS: atom_id res chain seq x y z
N MET A 1 46.01 -16.34 30.89
CA MET A 1 44.83 -15.74 31.55
C MET A 1 43.92 -15.27 30.44
N SER A 2 42.92 -16.09 30.10
CA SER A 2 42.07 -15.91 28.93
C SER A 2 40.65 -15.64 29.42
N THR A 3 40.08 -14.50 29.04
CA THR A 3 38.69 -14.14 29.32
C THR A 3 37.76 -14.87 28.35
N PRO A 4 36.61 -15.40 28.80
CA PRO A 4 35.65 -16.02 27.91
C PRO A 4 34.76 -14.95 27.25
N PHE A 5 34.49 -15.20 25.96
CA PHE A 5 33.45 -14.56 25.17
C PHE A 5 32.08 -14.84 25.80
N ASN A 6 31.33 -13.78 26.13
CA ASN A 6 29.91 -13.91 26.46
C ASN A 6 29.11 -13.94 25.15
N CYS A 7 28.49 -15.08 24.92
CA CYS A 7 27.50 -15.31 23.88
C CYS A 7 26.21 -14.52 24.16
N LEU A 8 25.79 -13.78 23.12
CA LEU A 8 24.41 -13.64 22.63
C LEU A 8 23.30 -14.02 23.61
N SER A 9 22.61 -12.99 24.10
CA SER A 9 21.23 -13.14 24.57
C SER A 9 20.31 -13.26 23.36
N ASP A 10 19.82 -14.48 23.13
CA ASP A 10 18.70 -14.78 22.25
C ASP A 10 17.42 -14.18 22.85
N ASP A 11 17.14 -12.91 22.55
CA ASP A 11 15.79 -12.38 22.65
C ASP A 11 15.00 -12.84 21.43
N ILE A 12 14.51 -14.08 21.52
CA ILE A 12 13.47 -14.63 20.64
C ILE A 12 12.22 -13.78 20.91
N LEU A 13 11.98 -12.80 20.04
CA LEU A 13 10.69 -12.13 19.90
C LEU A 13 9.65 -13.20 19.54
N THR A 14 8.95 -13.67 20.56
CA THR A 14 7.81 -14.58 20.46
C THR A 14 6.79 -14.03 19.47
N HIS A 15 6.48 -14.84 18.46
CA HIS A 15 5.57 -14.65 17.33
C HIS A 15 4.07 -14.47 17.70
N ASP A 16 3.75 -13.76 18.78
CA ASP A 16 2.38 -13.76 19.35
C ASP A 16 1.72 -12.37 19.43
N THR A 17 2.16 -11.40 18.61
CA THR A 17 1.27 -10.27 18.28
C THR A 17 0.30 -10.69 17.17
N VAL A 18 -0.62 -11.58 17.55
CA VAL A 18 -1.86 -11.81 16.80
C VAL A 18 -2.58 -10.47 16.78
N LEU A 19 -2.73 -9.90 15.58
CA LEU A 19 -3.63 -8.79 15.34
C LEU A 19 -5.04 -9.30 15.68
N ASP A 20 -5.52 -9.04 16.89
CA ASP A 20 -6.91 -9.31 17.26
C ASP A 20 -7.80 -8.37 16.43
N PHE A 21 -8.37 -8.93 15.36
CA PHE A 21 -9.24 -8.23 14.44
C PHE A 21 -10.70 -8.23 14.94
N PHE A 22 -11.43 -7.20 14.50
CA PHE A 22 -12.89 -7.00 14.48
C PHE A 22 -13.50 -6.20 15.64
N ASP A 23 -13.59 -4.89 15.42
CA ASP A 23 -14.82 -4.14 15.68
C ASP A 23 -15.23 -3.41 14.38
N ASP A 24 -16.04 -4.14 13.60
CA ASP A 24 -17.06 -3.84 12.58
C ASP A 24 -17.25 -2.46 11.89
N ASP A 25 -16.29 -1.53 11.89
CA ASP A 25 -16.50 -0.26 11.16
C ASP A 25 -16.07 -0.34 9.67
N ASP A 26 -16.84 -1.07 8.86
CA ASP A 26 -16.79 -1.05 7.37
C ASP A 26 -17.40 0.25 6.80
N THR A 27 -17.28 1.36 7.54
CA THR A 27 -17.70 2.67 7.08
C THR A 27 -16.78 3.14 5.98
N MET A 28 -17.41 3.49 4.85
CA MET A 28 -16.74 4.15 3.74
C MET A 28 -16.84 5.67 3.88
N VAL A 29 -15.70 6.34 3.80
CA VAL A 29 -15.56 7.78 3.74
C VAL A 29 -15.11 8.16 2.34
N LEU A 30 -15.93 8.97 1.66
CA LEU A 30 -15.59 9.58 0.37
C LEU A 30 -15.92 11.07 0.43
N PRO A 31 -15.15 11.93 -0.26
CA PRO A 31 -15.49 13.32 -0.45
C PRO A 31 -16.92 13.50 -1.00
N SER A 32 -17.63 14.55 -0.54
CA SER A 32 -19.02 14.83 -0.93
C SER A 32 -19.21 15.10 -2.42
N VAL A 33 -18.12 15.34 -3.15
CA VAL A 33 -18.11 15.52 -4.61
C VAL A 33 -18.40 14.21 -5.38
N HIS A 34 -18.47 13.06 -4.72
CA HIS A 34 -18.75 11.79 -5.39
C HIS A 34 -20.21 11.33 -5.24
N PRO A 35 -20.87 10.93 -6.33
CA PRO A 35 -22.24 10.45 -6.32
C PRO A 35 -22.31 9.06 -5.67
N PRO A 36 -23.45 8.73 -5.03
CA PRO A 36 -23.66 7.45 -4.33
C PRO A 36 -23.38 6.20 -5.16
N SER A 37 -23.59 6.24 -6.49
CA SER A 37 -23.34 5.10 -7.38
C SER A 37 -21.87 4.66 -7.42
N SER A 38 -20.94 5.57 -7.11
CA SER A 38 -19.50 5.26 -7.02
C SER A 38 -19.19 4.35 -5.84
N PHE A 39 -19.94 4.48 -4.74
CA PHE A 39 -19.71 3.71 -3.50
C PHE A 39 -19.91 2.22 -3.74
N SER A 40 -21.00 1.82 -4.41
CA SER A 40 -21.28 0.40 -4.66
C SER A 40 -20.20 -0.25 -5.53
N ARG A 41 -19.66 0.48 -6.51
CA ARG A 41 -18.57 -0.01 -7.36
C ARG A 41 -17.28 -0.15 -6.57
N ILE A 42 -16.89 0.88 -5.81
CA ILE A 42 -15.69 0.88 -4.98
C ILE A 42 -15.75 -0.24 -3.94
N ARG A 43 -16.90 -0.38 -3.25
CA ARG A 43 -17.13 -1.43 -2.26
C ARG A 43 -16.91 -2.83 -2.86
N ARG A 44 -17.50 -3.12 -4.02
CA ARG A 44 -17.31 -4.40 -4.71
C ARG A 44 -15.85 -4.68 -5.08
N LEU A 45 -15.08 -3.65 -5.44
CA LEU A 45 -13.67 -3.81 -5.78
C LEU A 45 -12.80 -4.11 -4.56
N LEU A 46 -13.11 -3.48 -3.42
CA LEU A 46 -12.43 -3.73 -2.14
C LEU A 46 -12.85 -5.06 -1.50
N ASP A 47 -14.09 -5.51 -1.72
CA ASP A 47 -14.55 -6.81 -1.22
C ASP A 47 -14.01 -7.99 -2.03
N TYR A 48 -13.40 -7.72 -3.18
CA TYR A 48 -12.78 -8.74 -4.01
C TYR A 48 -11.40 -9.10 -3.47
N SER A 49 -11.31 -10.21 -2.72
CA SER A 49 -10.05 -10.88 -2.43
C SER A 49 -9.88 -12.11 -3.34
N HIS A 50 -8.65 -12.36 -3.77
CA HIS A 50 -8.32 -13.53 -4.59
C HIS A 50 -7.12 -14.24 -3.98
N ALA A 51 -7.40 -15.17 -3.04
CA ALA A 51 -6.39 -15.85 -2.25
C ALA A 51 -5.31 -16.53 -3.11
N PHE A 52 -5.71 -17.20 -4.20
CA PHE A 52 -4.78 -17.84 -5.14
C PHE A 52 -3.84 -16.88 -5.86
N ALA A 53 -4.18 -15.59 -5.94
CA ALA A 53 -3.34 -14.56 -6.53
C ALA A 53 -2.60 -13.74 -5.47
N HIS A 54 -2.67 -14.14 -4.19
CA HIS A 54 -2.12 -13.41 -3.04
C HIS A 54 -2.59 -11.96 -2.99
N HIS A 55 -3.83 -11.73 -3.42
CA HIS A 55 -4.41 -10.42 -3.62
C HIS A 55 -5.44 -10.13 -2.54
N TYR A 56 -5.12 -9.20 -1.64
CA TYR A 56 -5.90 -8.91 -0.43
C TYR A 56 -6.10 -7.40 -0.26
N SER A 57 -7.18 -6.98 0.40
CA SER A 57 -7.26 -5.62 0.94
C SER A 57 -6.44 -5.52 2.24
N LEU A 58 -6.05 -4.31 2.65
CA LEU A 58 -5.33 -4.07 3.91
C LEU A 58 -6.03 -4.69 5.12
N SER A 59 -7.35 -4.54 5.21
CA SER A 59 -8.18 -5.10 6.29
C SER A 59 -8.37 -6.63 6.24
N ARG A 60 -7.88 -7.31 5.20
CA ARG A 60 -8.10 -8.75 4.96
C ARG A 60 -6.81 -9.51 4.72
N LEU A 61 -5.71 -9.02 5.27
CA LEU A 61 -4.45 -9.76 5.26
C LEU A 61 -4.61 -11.06 6.06
N PRO A 62 -4.08 -12.19 5.58
CA PRO A 62 -4.04 -13.44 6.35
C PRO A 62 -3.35 -13.26 7.70
N HIS A 63 -3.71 -14.06 8.71
CA HIS A 63 -3.12 -13.93 10.05
C HIS A 63 -1.66 -14.40 10.14
N ASP A 64 -1.27 -15.30 9.24
CA ASP A 64 0.05 -15.90 9.15
C ASP A 64 0.98 -15.16 8.16
N THR A 65 0.69 -13.88 7.89
CA THR A 65 1.60 -13.04 7.10
C THR A 65 2.88 -12.75 7.86
N TYR A 66 4.01 -12.72 7.16
CA TYR A 66 5.32 -12.49 7.75
C TYR A 66 6.24 -11.70 6.80
N TRP A 67 7.27 -11.07 7.36
CA TRP A 67 8.31 -10.40 6.59
C TRP A 67 9.34 -11.41 6.07
N ASP A 68 9.51 -11.51 4.75
CA ASP A 68 10.54 -12.36 4.15
C ASP A 68 11.85 -11.57 3.95
N GLU A 69 12.75 -11.69 4.92
CA GLU A 69 14.08 -11.02 4.92
C GLU A 69 15.03 -11.53 3.82
N ARG A 70 14.69 -12.62 3.13
CA ARG A 70 15.51 -13.13 2.02
C ARG A 70 15.32 -12.29 0.74
N ARG A 71 14.31 -11.42 0.71
CA ARG A 71 14.02 -10.50 -0.40
C ARG A 71 14.74 -9.17 -0.19
N ASN A 72 14.98 -8.47 -1.28
CA ASN A 72 15.62 -7.15 -1.24
C ASN A 72 14.80 -6.16 -2.10
N PRO A 73 13.99 -5.27 -1.47
CA PRO A 73 13.79 -5.14 -0.02
C PRO A 73 12.99 -6.32 0.59
N PRO A 74 13.06 -6.55 1.92
CA PRO A 74 12.19 -7.51 2.59
C PRO A 74 10.72 -7.17 2.33
N ALA A 75 9.91 -8.17 1.99
CA ALA A 75 8.52 -7.97 1.58
C ALA A 75 7.56 -8.76 2.47
N LEU A 76 6.37 -8.22 2.67
CA LEU A 76 5.29 -8.91 3.37
C LEU A 76 4.78 -10.07 2.52
N CYS A 77 4.83 -11.28 3.05
CA CYS A 77 4.54 -12.52 2.34
C CYS A 77 3.47 -13.35 3.06
N HIS A 78 2.85 -14.25 2.31
CA HIS A 78 1.97 -15.32 2.78
C HIS A 78 2.22 -16.57 1.91
N ASP A 79 2.35 -17.73 2.53
CA ASP A 79 2.74 -18.99 1.85
C ASP A 79 4.00 -18.86 0.97
N GLY A 80 5.00 -18.10 1.41
CA GLY A 80 6.27 -17.92 0.68
C GLY A 80 6.21 -16.95 -0.50
N LEU A 81 5.05 -16.37 -0.79
CA LEU A 81 4.84 -15.44 -1.90
C LEU A 81 4.54 -14.02 -1.42
N PRO A 82 5.03 -12.97 -2.10
CA PRO A 82 4.72 -11.59 -1.74
C PRO A 82 3.24 -11.30 -1.90
N LEU A 83 2.70 -10.52 -0.97
CA LEU A 83 1.33 -10.06 -1.03
C LEU A 83 1.17 -8.92 -2.04
N GLN A 84 0.06 -8.95 -2.76
CA GLN A 84 -0.45 -7.80 -3.49
C GLN A 84 -1.60 -7.19 -2.69
N ILE A 85 -1.34 -6.02 -2.12
CA ILE A 85 -2.28 -5.31 -1.27
C ILE A 85 -3.05 -4.29 -2.10
N ARG A 86 -4.36 -4.53 -2.23
CA ARG A 86 -5.29 -3.62 -2.86
C ARG A 86 -5.77 -2.56 -1.89
N MET A 87 -5.62 -1.32 -2.31
CA MET A 87 -6.06 -0.13 -1.61
C MET A 87 -6.95 0.68 -2.53
N VAL A 88 -8.00 1.27 -1.97
CA VAL A 88 -8.79 2.29 -2.66
C VAL A 88 -8.84 3.51 -1.79
N GLY A 89 -8.35 4.61 -2.33
CA GLY A 89 -8.25 5.89 -1.67
C GLY A 89 -8.61 7.02 -2.64
N TYR A 90 -8.82 8.20 -2.09
CA TYR A 90 -8.77 9.42 -2.90
C TYR A 90 -7.41 10.08 -2.74
N VAL A 91 -6.97 10.74 -3.81
CA VAL A 91 -5.70 11.48 -3.85
C VAL A 91 -5.82 12.65 -2.87
N HIS A 92 -4.96 12.63 -1.85
CA HIS A 92 -4.82 13.74 -0.91
C HIS A 92 -3.85 14.79 -1.47
N SER A 93 -2.74 14.32 -2.03
CA SER A 93 -1.73 15.14 -2.67
C SER A 93 -0.98 14.33 -3.75
N VAL A 94 -0.48 15.04 -4.76
CA VAL A 94 0.40 14.50 -5.80
C VAL A 94 1.80 15.10 -5.60
N ASP A 95 2.80 14.24 -5.52
CA ASP A 95 4.20 14.63 -5.46
C ASP A 95 4.84 14.44 -6.85
N TYR A 96 4.97 15.54 -7.59
CA TYR A 96 5.54 15.50 -8.94
C TYR A 96 7.05 15.29 -8.96
N GLU A 97 7.76 15.61 -7.88
CA GLU A 97 9.22 15.44 -7.80
C GLU A 97 9.55 13.98 -7.52
N ALA A 98 8.88 13.38 -6.53
CA ALA A 98 9.02 11.96 -6.21
C ALA A 98 8.17 11.04 -7.11
N GLN A 99 7.39 11.62 -8.02
CA GLN A 99 6.48 10.92 -8.94
C GLN A 99 5.51 9.96 -8.21
N GLY A 100 5.02 10.41 -7.05
CA GLY A 100 4.19 9.64 -6.14
C GLY A 100 2.89 10.36 -5.78
N PHE A 101 2.12 9.73 -4.89
CA PHE A 101 0.91 10.33 -4.34
C PHE A 101 0.64 9.83 -2.94
N GLU A 102 -0.05 10.66 -2.18
CA GLU A 102 -0.62 10.28 -0.90
C GLU A 102 -2.10 9.94 -1.08
N LEU A 103 -2.50 8.74 -0.67
CA LEU A 103 -3.89 8.33 -0.69
C LEU A 103 -4.51 8.40 0.70
N GLN A 104 -5.66 9.04 0.79
CA GLN A 104 -6.53 8.86 1.94
C GLN A 104 -7.47 7.68 1.68
N LEU A 105 -7.32 6.62 2.46
CA LEU A 105 -8.07 5.38 2.28
C LEU A 105 -9.56 5.58 2.50
N THR A 106 -10.37 4.96 1.63
CA THR A 106 -11.82 5.13 1.65
C THR A 106 -12.52 4.34 2.74
N ARG A 107 -11.92 3.27 3.28
CA ARG A 107 -12.48 2.48 4.38
C ARG A 107 -11.74 2.77 5.68
N VAL A 108 -12.49 3.02 6.75
CA VAL A 108 -11.93 3.21 8.09
C VAL A 108 -11.14 1.97 8.53
N VAL A 109 -11.67 0.77 8.28
CA VAL A 109 -10.98 -0.48 8.62
C VAL A 109 -9.65 -0.65 7.87
N ASP A 110 -9.55 -0.23 6.60
CA ASP A 110 -8.27 -0.28 5.85
C ASP A 110 -7.28 0.76 6.39
N HIS A 111 -7.76 1.95 6.80
CA HIS A 111 -6.92 2.94 7.46
C HIS A 111 -6.35 2.43 8.79
N ASN A 112 -7.18 1.77 9.61
CA ASN A 112 -6.74 1.17 10.86
C ASN A 112 -5.70 0.07 10.63
N ALA A 113 -5.92 -0.80 9.64
CA ALA A 113 -4.97 -1.84 9.26
C ALA A 113 -3.64 -1.26 8.75
N HIS A 114 -3.68 -0.17 7.97
CA HIS A 114 -2.49 0.57 7.57
C HIS A 114 -1.69 1.07 8.78
N VAL A 115 -2.35 1.72 9.74
CA VAL A 115 -1.68 2.21 10.96
C VAL A 115 -1.07 1.05 11.77
N GLN A 116 -1.73 -0.09 11.84
CA GLN A 116 -1.19 -1.29 12.50
C GLN A 116 0.06 -1.82 11.81
N LEU A 117 0.13 -1.81 10.48
CA LEU A 117 1.35 -2.17 9.76
C LEU A 117 2.49 -1.21 10.08
N LEU A 118 2.24 0.11 10.07
CA LEU A 118 3.26 1.10 10.43
C LEU A 118 3.79 0.92 11.86
N GLN A 119 2.96 0.42 12.78
CA GLN A 119 3.37 0.14 14.16
C GLN A 119 4.42 -0.97 14.29
N LEU A 120 4.65 -1.74 13.23
CA LEU A 120 5.68 -2.78 13.16
C LEU A 120 7.07 -2.20 12.85
N GLY A 121 7.15 -0.97 12.34
CA GLY A 121 8.42 -0.29 12.07
C GLY A 121 9.32 -0.16 13.29
N VAL A 122 10.63 -0.09 13.06
CA VAL A 122 11.67 -0.05 14.09
C VAL A 122 12.64 1.11 13.80
N PRO A 123 12.76 2.12 14.69
CA PRO A 123 11.92 2.33 15.87
C PRO A 123 10.48 2.62 15.47
N ARG A 124 9.53 2.36 16.38
CA ARG A 124 8.12 2.63 16.14
C ARG A 124 7.90 4.12 15.82
N PRO A 125 7.15 4.46 14.76
CA PRO A 125 6.89 5.86 14.40
C PRO A 125 6.24 6.65 15.54
N VAL A 126 6.67 7.90 15.73
CA VAL A 126 6.12 8.81 16.75
C VAL A 126 4.71 9.27 16.35
N ARG A 127 4.43 9.34 15.04
CA ARG A 127 3.13 9.74 14.49
C ARG A 127 2.78 8.81 13.33
N TYR A 128 1.50 8.53 13.20
CA TYR A 128 0.96 7.75 12.09
C TYR A 128 0.27 8.69 11.11
N PRO A 129 0.68 8.72 9.84
CA PRO A 129 0.04 9.54 8.83
C PRO A 129 -1.42 9.10 8.61
N SER A 130 -2.29 10.08 8.34
CA SER A 130 -3.68 9.82 7.94
C SER A 130 -3.80 9.28 6.51
N THR A 131 -2.72 9.40 5.73
CA THR A 131 -2.61 9.01 4.33
C THR A 131 -1.61 7.86 4.16
N VAL A 132 -1.73 7.15 3.05
CA VAL A 132 -0.77 6.15 2.59
C VAL A 132 0.08 6.79 1.50
N ALA A 133 1.38 6.86 1.75
CA ALA A 133 2.37 7.31 0.79
C ALA A 133 2.66 6.19 -0.22
N LEU A 134 2.54 6.49 -1.52
CA LEU A 134 2.79 5.56 -2.61
C LEU A 134 3.86 6.13 -3.52
N TYR A 135 5.06 5.57 -3.41
CA TYR A 135 6.23 6.00 -4.15
C TYR A 135 6.92 4.79 -4.78
N PRO A 136 7.45 4.92 -6.00
CA PRO A 136 8.29 3.89 -6.58
C PRO A 136 9.59 3.81 -5.78
N LEU A 137 9.97 2.60 -5.35
CA LEU A 137 11.19 2.44 -4.56
C LEU A 137 12.42 2.46 -5.46
N ALA A 138 13.40 3.27 -5.08
CA ALA A 138 14.67 3.39 -5.79
C ALA A 138 15.41 2.04 -5.95
N SER A 139 15.16 1.07 -5.06
CA SER A 139 15.74 -0.28 -5.11
C SER A 139 15.28 -1.12 -6.31
N HIS A 140 14.13 -0.81 -6.90
CA HIS A 140 13.61 -1.47 -8.10
C HIS A 140 13.97 -0.73 -9.40
N VAL A 141 14.63 0.43 -9.29
CA VAL A 141 15.30 1.09 -10.41
C VAL A 141 16.54 0.26 -10.73
N THR A 142 16.35 -0.74 -11.61
CA THR A 142 17.44 -1.55 -12.16
C THR A 142 18.63 -0.66 -12.48
N ALA A 143 19.83 -1.03 -12.04
CA ALA A 143 21.05 -0.32 -12.41
C ALA A 143 21.16 -0.25 -13.94
N GLY A 144 20.76 0.88 -14.54
CA GLY A 144 20.63 1.06 -15.99
C GLY A 144 19.29 1.63 -16.46
N ALA A 145 18.25 1.65 -15.61
CA ALA A 145 17.08 2.48 -15.85
C ALA A 145 17.48 3.95 -15.62
N ASP A 146 17.09 4.83 -16.54
CA ASP A 146 17.28 6.27 -16.38
C ASP A 146 16.65 6.66 -15.02
N PRO A 147 17.34 7.40 -14.14
CA PRO A 147 16.77 7.87 -12.87
C PRO A 147 15.46 8.66 -13.06
N ASN A 148 15.13 9.10 -14.27
CA ASN A 148 13.82 9.66 -14.64
C ASN A 148 12.73 8.61 -14.97
N THR A 149 13.02 7.31 -14.88
CA THR A 149 12.11 6.21 -15.32
C THR A 149 11.31 5.60 -14.17
N ALA A 150 11.58 5.97 -12.92
CA ALA A 150 10.82 5.50 -11.78
C ALA A 150 9.49 6.27 -11.69
N TYR A 151 8.66 6.18 -12.72
CA TYR A 151 7.36 6.84 -12.75
C TYR A 151 6.25 5.84 -12.49
N ILE A 152 5.28 6.25 -11.68
CA ILE A 152 4.07 5.49 -11.51
C ILE A 152 3.20 5.65 -12.77
N GLU A 153 2.99 4.55 -13.49
CA GLU A 153 2.00 4.49 -14.56
C GLU A 153 0.59 4.46 -13.97
N VAL A 154 -0.24 5.44 -14.34
CA VAL A 154 -1.67 5.48 -13.99
C VAL A 154 -2.48 5.02 -15.19
N PHE A 155 -3.47 4.15 -14.97
CA PHE A 155 -4.34 3.63 -16.02
C PHE A 155 -5.78 4.12 -15.86
N ASP A 156 -6.46 4.44 -16.97
CA ASP A 156 -7.86 4.86 -16.95
C ASP A 156 -8.77 3.65 -16.75
N ALA A 157 -9.29 3.52 -15.53
CA ALA A 157 -10.33 2.55 -15.18
C ALA A 157 -11.68 3.24 -14.93
N THR A 158 -11.90 4.48 -15.35
CA THR A 158 -13.13 5.24 -15.06
C THR A 158 -14.38 4.54 -15.59
N ARG A 159 -14.27 3.84 -16.73
CA ARG A 159 -15.36 3.04 -17.30
C ARG A 159 -15.42 1.63 -16.71
N ARG A 160 -14.30 0.91 -16.75
CA ARG A 160 -14.21 -0.50 -16.30
C ARG A 160 -12.76 -0.85 -15.96
N LEU A 161 -12.56 -1.52 -14.83
CA LEU A 161 -11.27 -2.10 -14.48
C LEU A 161 -10.98 -3.33 -15.34
N ARG A 162 -9.79 -3.36 -15.96
CA ARG A 162 -9.30 -4.43 -16.85
C ARG A 162 -7.80 -4.66 -16.56
N PRO A 163 -7.16 -5.70 -17.11
CA PRO A 163 -5.70 -5.79 -17.11
C PRO A 163 -5.06 -4.55 -17.76
N ALA A 164 -3.89 -4.15 -17.27
CA ALA A 164 -3.20 -2.91 -17.67
C ALA A 164 -3.00 -2.78 -19.18
N GLU A 165 -2.67 -3.88 -19.87
CA GLU A 165 -2.49 -3.95 -21.33
C GLU A 165 -3.74 -3.56 -22.15
N PHE A 166 -4.92 -3.52 -21.51
CA PHE A 166 -6.19 -3.14 -22.13
C PHE A 166 -6.74 -1.81 -21.62
N MET A 167 -5.98 -1.06 -20.81
CA MET A 167 -6.38 0.25 -20.31
C MET A 167 -5.51 1.35 -20.90
N ASP A 168 -6.12 2.50 -21.13
CA ASP A 168 -5.39 3.67 -21.61
C ASP A 168 -4.52 4.23 -20.47
N ARG A 169 -3.33 4.71 -20.79
CA ARG A 169 -2.44 5.35 -19.82
C ARG A 169 -2.87 6.80 -19.60
N VAL A 170 -2.83 7.22 -18.34
CA VAL A 170 -3.11 8.57 -17.88
C VAL A 170 -1.80 9.15 -17.35
N GLY A 171 -1.40 10.32 -17.85
CA GLY A 171 -0.24 11.01 -17.31
C GLY A 171 -0.50 11.48 -15.88
N LEU A 172 0.52 11.52 -15.04
CA LEU A 172 0.39 11.95 -13.63
C LEU A 172 -0.21 13.37 -13.53
N THR A 173 0.05 14.25 -14.50
CA THR A 173 -0.51 15.62 -14.60
C THR A 173 -2.02 15.67 -14.86
N ALA A 174 -2.64 14.53 -15.20
CA ALA A 174 -4.08 14.41 -15.37
C ALA A 174 -4.77 13.82 -14.12
N VAL A 175 -4.01 13.51 -13.07
CA VAL A 175 -4.52 13.12 -11.76
C VAL A 175 -4.56 14.35 -10.85
N ASP A 176 -5.69 14.59 -10.20
CA ASP A 176 -5.85 15.68 -9.24
C ASP A 176 -6.20 15.20 -7.84
N ASP A 177 -6.08 16.12 -6.89
CA ASP A 177 -6.65 15.97 -5.56
C ASP A 177 -8.14 15.59 -5.63
N ASN A 178 -8.53 14.65 -4.77
CA ASN A 178 -9.84 14.02 -4.69
C ASN A 178 -10.20 13.07 -5.85
N ASP A 179 -9.29 12.80 -6.80
CA ASP A 179 -9.46 11.66 -7.71
C ASP A 179 -9.47 10.36 -6.91
N VAL A 180 -10.30 9.38 -7.31
CA VAL A 180 -10.34 8.08 -6.65
C VAL A 180 -9.47 7.11 -7.42
N LEU A 181 -8.45 6.58 -6.75
CA LEU A 181 -7.54 5.58 -7.29
C LEU A 181 -7.80 4.21 -6.64
N ILE A 182 -7.65 3.15 -7.43
CA ILE A 182 -7.39 1.80 -6.94
C ILE A 182 -5.91 1.49 -7.19
N VAL A 183 -5.24 1.01 -6.15
CA VAL A 183 -3.83 0.70 -6.20
C VAL A 183 -3.61 -0.71 -5.69
N ASP A 184 -2.92 -1.51 -6.49
CA ASP A 184 -2.34 -2.76 -6.03
C ASP A 184 -0.87 -2.45 -5.72
N ALA A 185 -0.43 -2.73 -4.49
CA ALA A 185 0.91 -2.42 -4.00
C ALA A 185 1.56 -3.62 -3.32
N ALA A 186 2.89 -3.69 -3.38
CA ALA A 186 3.68 -4.53 -2.50
C ALA A 186 3.93 -3.79 -1.18
N CYS A 187 3.86 -4.50 -0.06
CA CYS A 187 4.23 -3.95 1.24
C CYS A 187 5.64 -4.43 1.59
N VAL A 188 6.55 -3.51 1.86
CA VAL A 188 7.96 -3.81 2.04
C VAL A 188 8.54 -3.08 3.24
N GLN A 189 9.65 -3.60 3.76
CA GLN A 189 10.47 -2.87 4.73
C GLN A 189 11.37 -1.90 3.99
N GLN A 190 11.23 -0.62 4.29
CA GLN A 190 12.08 0.44 3.81
C GLN A 190 13.15 0.74 4.87
N PRO A 191 14.45 0.49 4.59
CA PRO A 191 15.51 0.84 5.52
C PRO A 191 15.55 2.34 5.80
N THR A 192 15.76 2.72 7.06
CA THR A 192 15.96 4.09 7.52
C THR A 192 17.32 4.23 8.20
N SER A 193 17.72 5.44 8.60
CA SER A 193 18.99 5.65 9.31
C SER A 193 19.01 5.01 10.71
N GLU A 194 17.85 4.72 11.29
CA GLU A 194 17.71 4.22 12.67
C GLU A 194 17.12 2.80 12.75
N GLY A 195 16.76 2.22 11.60
CA GLY A 195 16.21 0.87 11.48
C GLY A 195 15.45 0.70 10.16
N TRP A 196 14.15 0.48 10.21
CA TRP A 196 13.29 0.34 9.05
C TRP A 196 11.85 0.78 9.32
N ASP A 197 11.16 1.18 8.26
CA ASP A 197 9.74 1.53 8.27
C ASP A 197 8.97 0.68 7.24
N VAL A 198 7.65 0.76 7.26
CA VAL A 198 6.78 0.09 6.29
C VAL A 198 6.49 1.03 5.12
N ALA A 199 6.75 0.55 3.90
CA ALA A 199 6.44 1.28 2.68
C ALA A 199 5.53 0.46 1.76
N PHE A 200 4.79 1.18 0.91
CA PHE A 200 3.92 0.60 -0.11
C PHE A 200 4.45 0.96 -1.49
N GLU A 201 4.95 -0.05 -2.19
CA GLU A 201 5.44 0.11 -3.55
C GLU A 201 4.30 -0.17 -4.55
N PRO A 202 3.89 0.82 -5.34
CA PRO A 202 2.79 0.66 -6.28
C PRO A 202 3.18 -0.29 -7.43
N LEU A 203 2.35 -1.31 -7.67
CA LEU A 203 2.50 -2.27 -8.77
C LEU A 203 1.56 -1.93 -9.93
N LEU A 204 0.33 -1.53 -9.60
CA LEU A 204 -0.69 -1.11 -10.56
C LEU A 204 -1.52 0.01 -9.95
N VAL A 205 -1.73 1.07 -10.70
CA VAL A 205 -2.48 2.25 -10.26
C VAL A 205 -3.51 2.57 -11.31
N CYS A 206 -4.80 2.55 -10.93
CA CYS A 206 -5.87 2.87 -11.85
C CYS A 206 -6.77 3.99 -11.32
N LEU A 207 -7.03 4.96 -12.18
CA LEU A 207 -8.01 6.02 -11.95
C LEU A 207 -9.42 5.44 -12.07
N LEU A 208 -10.12 5.29 -10.94
CA LEU A 208 -11.51 4.84 -10.92
C LEU A 208 -12.50 5.96 -11.18
N ARG A 209 -12.16 7.18 -10.78
CA ARG A 209 -13.02 8.36 -10.94
C ARG A 209 -12.20 9.64 -10.87
N SER A 210 -12.44 10.54 -11.81
CA SER A 210 -11.90 11.90 -11.74
C SER A 210 -12.86 12.85 -11.02
N ALA A 211 -12.33 13.73 -10.17
CA ALA A 211 -13.03 14.82 -9.51
C ALA A 211 -13.49 15.90 -10.51
N ARG A 212 -12.75 16.13 -11.61
CA ARG A 212 -13.12 17.11 -12.65
C ARG A 212 -14.44 16.79 -13.33
N ASN A 213 -14.80 15.52 -13.42
CA ASN A 213 -16.00 15.03 -14.11
C ASN A 213 -17.20 14.84 -13.16
N ALA A 214 -17.17 15.44 -11.96
CA ALA A 214 -18.21 15.30 -10.95
C ALA A 214 -19.33 16.36 -11.02
N VAL A 215 -19.27 17.27 -11.99
CA VAL A 215 -20.28 18.33 -12.23
C VAL A 215 -21.35 17.88 -13.20
#